data_AF-A0A6L7JPH8-F1
#
_entry.id   AF-A0A6L7JPH8-F1
#
_cell.length_a   1.000
_cell.length_b   1.000
_cell.length_c   1.000
_cell.angle_alpha   90.00
_cell.angle_beta   90.00
_cell.angle_gamma   90.00
#
_symmetry.space_group_name_H-M   'P 1'
#
loop_
_entity.id
_entity.type
_entity.pdbx_description
1 polymer ?
#
loop_
_entity_poly.entity_id
_entity_poly.type
_entity_poly.pdbx_seq_one_letter_code
_entity_poly.pdbx_strand_id
1 'polypeptide(L)'
;MSAEIVGSMIDYVPVEDGNTALIRRMADKATRIVTLTVTEGGYYIDPSTGEFDASHPDIRHDIAQIERPRTAFGAIVAALKIRRFQGIGPLTCQSCDNLQGNGTVLRRTVVSLARSIEPDLAEWIDTNCSFPCSMVDCIVPATGPDELDLVRNFGIDDAVPVTHENFRQWVIEDDFCAGRPDWSQVGVTFSNRVQDYETMKIRMLNAGHQIVAIPGEILSVESVSDCISDSLIQAFFRKVQRDEIMPQMKPVPDITPENYLELLVQRFTNPALSDTTRRVCFDGSSRHAGFILPIIRDGLKSGTSVNGLALVEALWARMCEGTREDGSIIEPNDPFWNDLQYTARIARHHPRAWLEQSRVYGDLVNAEDFAEKFERWLSEIWSNGSKSAVKAYTAI
;
A
#
# COMPACT_ATOMS: atom_id res chain seq x y z
N MET A 1 -10.31 -23.99 -9.98
CA MET A 1 -10.66 -22.58 -10.26
C MET A 1 -12.16 -22.51 -10.52
N SER A 2 -12.80 -21.42 -10.15
CA SER A 2 -14.23 -21.14 -10.41
C SER A 2 -14.37 -19.69 -10.87
N ALA A 3 -15.45 -19.38 -11.58
CA ALA A 3 -15.80 -18.03 -11.97
C ALA A 3 -17.17 -17.66 -11.38
N GLU A 4 -17.35 -16.39 -11.04
CA GLU A 4 -18.60 -15.82 -10.53
C GLU A 4 -18.89 -14.51 -11.28
N ILE A 5 -20.15 -14.28 -11.67
CA ILE A 5 -20.59 -13.01 -12.25
C ILE A 5 -21.04 -12.08 -11.12
N VAL A 6 -20.32 -10.97 -10.94
CA VAL A 6 -20.61 -9.98 -9.89
C VAL A 6 -21.57 -8.91 -10.40
N GLY A 7 -22.80 -8.87 -9.85
CA GLY A 7 -23.85 -7.92 -10.23
C GLY A 7 -24.04 -6.74 -9.26
N SER A 8 -23.11 -6.51 -8.33
CA SER A 8 -23.23 -5.46 -7.30
C SER A 8 -22.88 -4.06 -7.82
N MET A 9 -22.09 -3.94 -8.89
CA MET A 9 -21.86 -2.68 -9.59
C MET A 9 -23.01 -2.46 -10.58
N ILE A 10 -23.92 -1.56 -10.24
CA ILE A 10 -25.15 -1.30 -11.01
C ILE A 10 -25.04 -0.16 -12.01
N ASP A 11 -23.96 0.63 -11.94
CA ASP A 11 -23.79 1.84 -12.73
C ASP A 11 -22.30 2.29 -12.75
N TYR A 12 -21.94 3.13 -13.71
CA TYR A 12 -20.62 3.76 -13.83
C TYR A 12 -20.79 5.22 -14.26
N VAL A 13 -20.27 6.16 -13.46
CA VAL A 13 -20.29 7.59 -13.81
C VAL A 13 -19.10 7.95 -14.69
N PRO A 14 -19.25 8.87 -15.66
CA PRO A 14 -18.14 9.27 -16.52
C PRO A 14 -16.99 9.90 -15.72
N VAL A 15 -15.76 9.60 -16.13
CA VAL A 15 -14.55 10.30 -15.67
C VAL A 15 -14.44 11.57 -16.49
N GLU A 16 -14.66 12.72 -15.85
CA GLU A 16 -14.78 14.02 -16.53
C GLU A 16 -14.16 15.16 -15.72
N ASP A 17 -13.71 16.20 -16.43
CA ASP A 17 -13.13 17.39 -15.83
C ASP A 17 -14.12 18.05 -14.86
N GLY A 18 -13.70 18.20 -13.60
CA GLY A 18 -14.51 18.79 -12.55
C GLY A 18 -15.47 17.81 -11.87
N ASN A 19 -15.41 16.51 -12.18
CA ASN A 19 -16.10 15.44 -11.44
C ASN A 19 -17.61 15.65 -11.24
N THR A 20 -18.31 16.31 -12.16
CA THR A 20 -19.69 16.76 -11.95
C THR A 20 -20.65 15.58 -11.73
N ALA A 21 -20.56 14.53 -12.54
CA ALA A 21 -21.36 13.32 -12.40
C ALA A 21 -21.08 12.58 -11.08
N LEU A 22 -19.81 12.51 -10.67
CA LEU A 22 -19.40 11.91 -9.40
C LEU A 22 -19.95 12.70 -8.20
N ILE A 23 -19.80 14.03 -8.20
CA ILE A 23 -20.35 14.92 -7.16
C ILE A 23 -21.86 14.73 -7.04
N ARG A 24 -22.57 14.72 -8.17
CA ARG A 24 -24.04 14.51 -8.18
C ARG A 24 -24.42 13.17 -7.57
N ARG A 25 -23.70 12.09 -7.91
CA ARG A 25 -23.98 10.76 -7.37
C ARG A 25 -23.73 10.71 -5.85
N MET A 26 -22.66 11.34 -5.37
CA MET A 26 -22.37 11.41 -3.92
C MET A 26 -23.35 12.32 -3.16
N ALA A 27 -23.86 13.37 -3.80
CA ALA A 27 -24.84 14.26 -3.22
C ALA A 27 -26.24 13.64 -3.12
N ASP A 28 -26.54 12.58 -3.88
CA ASP A 28 -27.83 11.88 -3.84
C ASP A 28 -28.12 11.26 -2.45
N LYS A 29 -29.36 11.41 -1.96
CA LYS A 29 -29.79 10.90 -0.66
C LYS A 29 -29.68 9.38 -0.51
N ALA A 30 -29.71 8.62 -1.61
CA ALA A 30 -29.55 7.18 -1.61
C ALA A 30 -28.08 6.77 -1.35
N THR A 31 -27.13 7.65 -1.65
CA THR A 31 -25.73 7.46 -1.33
C THR A 31 -25.52 7.74 0.16
N ARG A 32 -25.02 6.71 0.86
CA ARG A 32 -24.79 6.71 2.32
C ARG A 32 -23.32 6.47 2.67
N ILE A 33 -22.61 5.75 1.79
CA ILE A 33 -21.19 5.41 1.94
C ILE A 33 -20.48 5.77 0.64
N VAL A 34 -19.29 6.38 0.76
CA VAL A 34 -18.33 6.57 -0.33
C VAL A 34 -17.07 5.79 0.02
N THR A 35 -16.74 4.78 -0.79
CA THR A 35 -15.54 3.95 -0.60
C THR A 35 -14.41 4.38 -1.54
N LEU A 36 -13.14 4.23 -1.14
CA LEU A 36 -11.97 4.59 -1.96
C LEU A 36 -10.96 3.45 -2.08
N THR A 37 -10.42 3.30 -3.30
CA THR A 37 -9.21 2.51 -3.63
C THR A 37 -8.36 3.35 -4.59
N VAL A 38 -7.72 4.39 -4.08
CA VAL A 38 -7.00 5.43 -4.83
C VAL A 38 -5.48 5.30 -4.72
N THR A 39 -4.99 4.16 -4.26
CA THR A 39 -3.58 3.81 -3.98
C THR A 39 -3.01 4.50 -2.74
N GLU A 40 -1.94 3.94 -2.19
CA GLU A 40 -1.28 4.41 -0.97
C GLU A 40 -0.78 5.86 -1.10
N GLY A 41 -0.21 6.23 -2.26
CA GLY A 41 0.25 7.59 -2.55
C GLY A 41 -0.86 8.61 -2.87
N GLY A 42 -2.12 8.17 -2.99
CA GLY A 42 -3.22 8.98 -3.50
C GLY A 42 -3.76 10.05 -2.55
N TYR A 43 -3.37 10.05 -1.27
CA TYR A 43 -4.02 10.83 -0.21
C TYR A 43 -3.44 12.23 0.04
N TYR A 44 -2.45 12.65 -0.75
CA TYR A 44 -1.77 13.96 -0.61
C TYR A 44 -1.25 14.19 0.81
N ILE A 45 -0.66 13.15 1.40
CA ILE A 45 0.04 13.24 2.66
C ILE A 45 1.53 13.34 2.35
N ASP A 46 2.19 14.33 2.95
CA ASP A 46 3.64 14.45 2.89
C ASP A 46 4.24 13.27 3.69
N PRO A 47 5.01 12.38 3.05
CA PRO A 47 5.52 11.18 3.70
C PRO A 47 6.55 11.47 4.80
N SER A 48 7.19 12.64 4.80
CA SER A 48 8.22 13.03 5.77
C SER A 48 7.62 13.60 7.06
N THR A 49 6.55 14.39 6.93
CA THR A 49 5.87 15.01 8.08
C THR A 49 4.66 14.19 8.53
N GLY A 50 4.13 13.36 7.64
CA GLY A 50 2.85 12.70 7.82
C GLY A 50 1.67 13.66 7.70
N GLU A 51 1.82 14.92 7.29
CA GLU A 51 0.74 15.91 7.26
C GLU A 51 0.12 16.10 5.87
N PHE A 52 -1.05 16.74 5.79
CA PHE A 52 -1.71 17.05 4.52
C PHE A 52 -0.90 18.08 3.70
N ASP A 53 -0.54 17.72 2.46
CA ASP A 53 0.18 18.58 1.53
C ASP A 53 -0.76 19.54 0.79
N ALA A 54 -1.07 20.66 1.44
CA ALA A 54 -1.83 21.75 0.83
C ALA A 54 -1.11 22.44 -0.34
N SER A 55 0.18 22.14 -0.55
CA SER A 55 0.99 22.73 -1.62
C SER A 55 0.94 21.92 -2.92
N HIS A 56 0.34 20.72 -2.93
CA HIS A 56 0.23 19.95 -4.17
C HIS A 56 -0.59 20.71 -5.23
N PRO A 57 -0.17 20.74 -6.53
CA PRO A 57 -0.88 21.49 -7.57
C PRO A 57 -2.38 21.16 -7.70
N ASP A 58 -2.75 19.88 -7.58
CA ASP A 58 -4.15 19.46 -7.67
C ASP A 58 -4.96 19.89 -6.44
N ILE A 59 -4.35 19.86 -5.25
CA ILE A 59 -4.99 20.36 -4.03
C ILE A 59 -5.20 21.87 -4.11
N ARG A 60 -4.21 22.64 -4.60
CA ARG A 60 -4.38 24.08 -4.84
C ARG A 60 -5.49 24.38 -5.86
N HIS A 61 -5.63 23.55 -6.90
CA HIS A 61 -6.73 23.67 -7.85
C HIS A 61 -8.08 23.47 -7.14
N ASP A 62 -8.22 22.41 -6.35
CA ASP A 62 -9.46 22.10 -5.64
C ASP A 62 -9.83 23.17 -4.61
N ILE A 63 -8.83 23.73 -3.91
CA ILE A 63 -9.02 24.88 -3.01
C ILE A 63 -9.59 26.08 -3.77
N ALA A 64 -9.07 26.35 -4.96
CA ALA A 64 -9.49 27.50 -5.76
C ALA A 64 -10.82 27.25 -6.51
N GLN A 65 -11.22 26.01 -6.78
CA GLN A 65 -12.31 25.63 -7.68
C GLN A 65 -13.15 24.46 -7.14
N ILE A 66 -13.79 24.64 -5.97
CA ILE A 66 -14.63 23.59 -5.34
C ILE A 66 -15.78 23.07 -6.22
N GLU A 67 -16.32 23.89 -7.14
CA GLU A 67 -17.40 23.44 -8.04
C GLU A 67 -16.89 22.59 -9.21
N ARG A 68 -15.57 22.57 -9.44
CA ARG A 68 -14.90 21.79 -10.50
C ARG A 68 -13.58 21.19 -9.99
N PRO A 69 -13.61 20.33 -8.97
CA PRO A 69 -12.41 19.73 -8.39
C PRO A 69 -11.82 18.68 -9.33
N ARG A 70 -10.51 18.52 -9.27
CA ARG A 70 -9.74 17.46 -9.93
C ARG A 70 -9.70 16.19 -9.11
N THR A 71 -9.58 16.31 -7.78
CA THR A 71 -9.36 15.14 -6.93
C THR A 71 -10.67 14.51 -6.45
N ALA A 72 -10.61 13.22 -6.11
CA ALA A 72 -11.71 12.52 -5.45
C ALA A 72 -12.09 13.19 -4.11
N PHE A 73 -11.11 13.73 -3.37
CA PHE A 73 -11.34 14.42 -2.11
C PHE A 73 -12.06 15.77 -2.30
N GLY A 74 -11.66 16.54 -3.31
CA GLY A 74 -12.38 17.76 -3.69
C GLY A 74 -13.82 17.46 -4.10
N ALA A 75 -14.04 16.38 -4.85
CA ALA A 75 -15.38 15.91 -5.19
C ALA A 75 -16.21 15.52 -3.95
N ILE A 76 -15.62 14.82 -2.98
CA ILE A 76 -16.26 14.49 -1.69
C ILE A 76 -16.67 15.77 -0.94
N VAL A 77 -15.75 16.74 -0.82
CA VAL A 77 -16.03 18.02 -0.12
C VAL A 77 -17.15 18.79 -0.83
N ALA A 78 -17.13 18.86 -2.16
CA ALA A 78 -18.17 19.50 -2.96
C ALA A 78 -19.55 18.83 -2.77
N ALA A 79 -19.59 17.48 -2.78
CA ALA A 79 -20.81 16.73 -2.54
C ALA A 79 -21.35 16.96 -1.11
N LEU A 80 -20.49 16.95 -0.10
CA LEU A 80 -20.87 17.21 1.29
C LEU A 80 -21.39 18.64 1.48
N LYS A 81 -20.83 19.63 0.78
CA LYS A 81 -21.35 21.00 0.75
C LYS A 81 -22.78 21.05 0.23
N ILE A 82 -23.06 20.37 -0.89
CA ILE A 82 -24.41 20.27 -1.46
C ILE A 82 -25.36 19.60 -0.47
N ARG A 83 -24.96 18.47 0.12
CA ARG A 83 -25.79 17.72 1.07
C ARG A 83 -26.11 18.52 2.32
N ARG A 84 -25.15 19.26 2.87
CA ARG A 84 -25.34 20.16 4.00
C ARG A 84 -26.34 21.26 3.65
N PHE A 85 -26.14 21.94 2.52
CA PHE A 85 -27.03 23.02 2.07
C PHE A 85 -28.48 22.54 1.84
N GLN A 86 -28.65 21.32 1.31
CA GLN A 86 -29.97 20.73 1.03
C GLN A 86 -30.58 19.98 2.22
N GLY A 87 -29.90 19.87 3.35
CA GLY A 87 -30.39 19.13 4.53
C GLY A 87 -30.48 17.61 4.33
N ILE A 88 -29.68 17.04 3.42
CA ILE A 88 -29.66 15.58 3.13
C ILE A 88 -28.93 14.81 4.23
N GLY A 89 -27.93 15.43 4.87
CA GLY A 89 -27.13 14.83 5.94
C GLY A 89 -25.75 14.32 5.49
N PRO A 90 -24.98 13.73 6.42
CA PRO A 90 -23.59 13.33 6.18
C PRO A 90 -23.44 12.07 5.32
N LEU A 91 -22.19 11.68 5.07
CA LEU A 91 -21.79 10.42 4.44
C LEU A 91 -20.74 9.73 5.32
N THR A 92 -20.72 8.40 5.28
CA THR A 92 -19.53 7.67 5.71
C THR A 92 -18.53 7.64 4.56
N CYS A 93 -17.30 8.07 4.80
CA CYS A 93 -16.20 7.99 3.85
C CYS A 93 -15.25 6.88 4.30
N GLN A 94 -15.14 5.79 3.53
CA GLN A 94 -14.41 4.59 3.94
C GLN A 94 -13.25 4.31 2.99
N SER A 95 -12.02 4.35 3.51
CA SER A 95 -10.87 3.89 2.73
C SER A 95 -10.78 2.37 2.73
N CYS A 96 -10.47 1.82 1.55
CA CYS A 96 -10.10 0.43 1.32
C CYS A 96 -8.68 0.34 0.73
N ASP A 97 -7.84 1.36 0.95
CA ASP A 97 -6.42 1.35 0.56
C ASP A 97 -5.54 0.81 1.70
N ASN A 98 -4.34 0.30 1.36
CA ASN A 98 -3.41 -0.30 2.32
C ASN A 98 -2.56 0.75 3.05
N LEU A 99 -3.21 1.64 3.80
CA LEU A 99 -2.53 2.64 4.64
C LEU A 99 -2.78 2.32 6.10
N GLN A 100 -1.78 2.54 6.96
CA GLN A 100 -2.00 2.46 8.40
C GLN A 100 -2.94 3.59 8.85
N GLY A 101 -4.02 3.25 9.55
CA GLY A 101 -5.06 4.18 9.94
C GLY A 101 -5.74 4.82 8.73
N ASN A 102 -6.04 4.04 7.68
CA ASN A 102 -6.55 4.57 6.40
C ASN A 102 -7.79 5.49 6.54
N GLY A 103 -8.70 5.21 7.47
CA GLY A 103 -9.84 6.08 7.81
C GLY A 103 -9.40 7.40 8.44
N THR A 104 -8.41 7.36 9.33
CA THR A 104 -7.79 8.57 9.93
C THR A 104 -7.08 9.41 8.87
N VAL A 105 -6.35 8.78 7.95
CA VAL A 105 -5.70 9.47 6.82
C VAL A 105 -6.74 10.14 5.93
N LEU A 106 -7.80 9.41 5.56
CA LEU A 106 -8.91 9.95 4.76
C LEU A 106 -9.60 11.13 5.44
N ARG A 107 -9.89 11.02 6.75
CA ARG A 107 -10.45 12.11 7.56
C ARG A 107 -9.56 13.34 7.50
N ARG A 108 -8.24 13.16 7.73
CA ARG A 108 -7.28 14.26 7.70
C ARG A 108 -7.25 14.93 6.31
N THR A 109 -7.19 14.16 5.23
CA THR A 109 -7.18 14.71 3.87
C THR A 109 -8.45 15.50 3.57
N VAL A 110 -9.63 14.92 3.81
CA VAL A 110 -10.93 15.55 3.50
C VAL A 110 -11.17 16.78 4.37
N VAL A 111 -10.94 16.69 5.68
CA VAL A 111 -11.20 17.79 6.62
C VAL A 111 -10.20 18.93 6.43
N SER A 112 -8.91 18.62 6.17
CA SER A 112 -7.91 19.67 5.92
C SER A 112 -8.20 20.41 4.62
N LEU A 113 -8.55 19.69 3.55
CA LEU A 113 -8.98 20.30 2.30
C LEU A 113 -10.23 21.18 2.49
N ALA A 114 -11.25 20.66 3.18
CA ALA A 114 -12.44 21.43 3.49
C ALA A 114 -12.11 22.69 4.31
N ARG A 115 -11.17 22.60 5.26
CA ARG A 115 -10.76 23.73 6.11
C ARG A 115 -10.04 24.82 5.31
N SER A 116 -9.26 24.44 4.28
CA SER A 116 -8.65 25.37 3.34
C SER A 116 -9.66 26.07 2.42
N ILE A 117 -10.85 25.48 2.23
CA ILE A 117 -11.92 26.04 1.39
C ILE A 117 -12.91 26.87 2.20
N GLU A 118 -13.50 26.27 3.24
CA GLU A 118 -14.58 26.84 4.06
C GLU A 118 -14.53 26.23 5.48
N PRO A 119 -14.00 26.96 6.49
CA PRO A 119 -13.81 26.42 7.84
C PRO A 119 -15.08 25.86 8.50
N ASP A 120 -16.23 26.51 8.32
CA ASP A 120 -17.50 26.05 8.87
C ASP A 120 -18.00 24.75 8.23
N LEU A 121 -17.65 24.50 6.96
CA LEU A 121 -17.92 23.22 6.30
C LEU A 121 -17.02 22.14 6.86
N ALA A 122 -15.73 22.44 7.06
CA ALA A 122 -14.80 21.49 7.64
C ALA A 122 -15.27 21.01 9.01
N GLU A 123 -15.69 21.92 9.90
CA GLU A 123 -16.21 21.57 11.22
C GLU A 123 -17.45 20.68 11.14
N TRP A 124 -18.37 21.01 10.21
CA TRP A 124 -19.56 20.19 9.98
C TRP A 124 -19.20 18.79 9.48
N ILE A 125 -18.25 18.66 8.54
CA ILE A 125 -17.78 17.36 8.06
C ILE A 125 -17.14 16.57 9.19
N ASP A 126 -16.26 17.22 9.95
CA ASP A 126 -15.48 16.62 11.06
C ASP A 126 -16.37 16.06 12.17
N THR A 127 -17.50 16.72 12.42
CA THR A 127 -18.46 16.38 13.46
C THR A 127 -19.49 15.34 13.00
N ASN A 128 -19.93 15.40 11.74
CA ASN A 128 -21.13 14.66 11.29
C ASN A 128 -20.81 13.46 10.40
N CYS A 129 -19.66 13.42 9.73
CA CYS A 129 -19.26 12.31 8.88
C CYS A 129 -18.43 11.28 9.64
N SER A 130 -18.54 10.01 9.26
CA SER A 130 -17.70 8.93 9.79
C SER A 130 -16.58 8.57 8.82
N PHE A 131 -15.43 8.16 9.37
CA PHE A 131 -14.24 7.77 8.62
C PHE A 131 -13.64 6.46 9.18
N PRO A 132 -14.37 5.34 9.10
CA PRO A 132 -13.93 4.09 9.72
C PRO A 132 -12.64 3.59 9.06
N CYS A 133 -11.68 3.18 9.89
CA CYS A 133 -10.51 2.46 9.40
C CYS A 133 -10.92 1.04 8.98
N SER A 134 -10.19 0.48 8.01
CA SER A 134 -10.37 -0.90 7.59
C SER A 134 -9.04 -1.58 7.25
N MET A 135 -8.97 -2.89 7.48
CA MET A 135 -7.94 -3.76 6.92
C MET A 135 -8.58 -4.57 5.80
N VAL A 136 -8.05 -4.44 4.57
CA VAL A 136 -8.45 -5.22 3.40
C VAL A 136 -7.33 -6.17 3.00
N ASP A 137 -7.68 -7.41 2.66
CA ASP A 137 -6.71 -8.40 2.20
C ASP A 137 -7.30 -9.34 1.15
N CYS A 138 -6.79 -9.23 -0.07
CA CYS A 138 -7.00 -10.15 -1.18
C CYS A 138 -5.92 -9.86 -2.23
N ILE A 139 -5.14 -10.85 -2.64
CA ILE A 139 -4.19 -10.72 -3.75
C ILE A 139 -4.98 -10.77 -5.06
N VAL A 140 -4.90 -9.67 -5.81
CA VAL A 140 -5.58 -9.44 -7.09
C VAL A 140 -4.51 -9.03 -8.11
N PRO A 141 -4.09 -9.94 -9.01
CA PRO A 141 -3.22 -9.59 -10.13
C PRO A 141 -3.89 -8.56 -11.06
N ALA A 142 -3.08 -7.86 -11.86
CA ALA A 142 -3.60 -6.99 -12.89
C ALA A 142 -4.16 -7.84 -14.04
N THR A 143 -5.30 -7.46 -14.61
CA THR A 143 -5.86 -8.13 -15.78
C THR A 143 -4.93 -8.02 -16.98
N GLY A 144 -4.31 -9.13 -17.38
CA GLY A 144 -3.47 -9.26 -18.56
C GLY A 144 -3.99 -10.29 -19.56
N PRO A 145 -3.17 -10.65 -20.58
CA PRO A 145 -3.52 -11.68 -21.55
C PRO A 145 -3.87 -13.02 -20.90
N ASP A 146 -3.15 -13.41 -19.85
CA ASP A 146 -3.37 -14.68 -19.15
C ASP A 146 -4.72 -14.73 -18.43
N GLU A 147 -5.11 -13.64 -17.76
CA GLU A 147 -6.42 -13.51 -17.12
C GLU A 147 -7.57 -13.54 -18.12
N LEU A 148 -7.39 -12.88 -19.27
CA LEU A 148 -8.36 -12.88 -20.37
C LEU A 148 -8.49 -14.28 -20.99
N ASP A 149 -7.39 -15.00 -21.18
CA ASP A 149 -7.42 -16.36 -21.69
C ASP A 149 -8.01 -17.35 -20.67
N LEU A 150 -7.77 -17.13 -19.37
CA LEU A 150 -8.38 -17.91 -18.30
C LEU A 150 -9.92 -17.79 -18.32
N VAL A 151 -10.48 -16.58 -18.43
CA VAL A 151 -11.94 -16.41 -18.47
C VAL A 151 -12.56 -16.98 -19.75
N ARG A 152 -11.87 -16.89 -20.89
CA ARG A 152 -12.27 -17.55 -22.14
C ARG A 152 -12.30 -19.08 -22.02
N ASN A 153 -11.40 -19.67 -21.23
CA ASN A 153 -11.43 -21.12 -20.95
C ASN A 153 -12.66 -21.54 -20.12
N PHE A 154 -13.31 -20.61 -19.41
CA PHE A 154 -14.63 -20.83 -18.80
C PHE A 154 -15.80 -20.64 -19.78
N GLY A 155 -15.52 -20.30 -21.05
CA GLY A 155 -16.54 -20.01 -22.07
C GLY A 155 -17.19 -18.62 -21.89
N ILE A 156 -16.53 -17.71 -21.19
CA ILE A 156 -17.02 -16.36 -20.91
C ILE A 156 -16.17 -15.36 -21.69
N ASP A 157 -16.82 -14.52 -22.51
CA ASP A 157 -16.18 -13.40 -23.22
C ASP A 157 -16.35 -12.13 -22.38
N ASP A 158 -15.44 -11.94 -21.42
CA ASP A 158 -15.38 -10.76 -20.54
C ASP A 158 -14.16 -9.90 -20.92
N ALA A 159 -14.39 -8.60 -21.11
CA ALA A 159 -13.34 -7.64 -21.45
C ALA A 159 -12.58 -7.12 -20.23
N VAL A 160 -13.14 -7.27 -19.02
CA VAL A 160 -12.60 -6.75 -17.76
C VAL A 160 -12.71 -7.77 -16.62
N PRO A 161 -12.29 -9.03 -16.81
CA PRO A 161 -12.33 -10.02 -15.74
C PRO A 161 -11.35 -9.63 -14.62
N VAL A 162 -11.74 -9.94 -13.38
CA VAL A 162 -10.88 -9.79 -12.21
C VAL A 162 -10.55 -11.18 -11.67
N THR A 163 -9.27 -11.54 -11.68
CA THR A 163 -8.78 -12.75 -11.04
C THR A 163 -8.25 -12.42 -9.65
N HIS A 164 -8.45 -13.32 -8.70
CA HIS A 164 -7.98 -13.13 -7.33
C HIS A 164 -7.77 -14.47 -6.64
N GLU A 165 -7.06 -14.45 -5.52
CA GLU A 165 -6.89 -15.64 -4.69
C GLU A 165 -8.17 -16.03 -3.95
N ASN A 166 -8.27 -17.27 -3.47
CA ASN A 166 -9.46 -17.70 -2.70
C ASN A 166 -9.56 -17.03 -1.32
N PHE A 167 -8.42 -16.61 -0.75
CA PHE A 167 -8.39 -15.89 0.53
C PHE A 167 -8.90 -14.46 0.35
N ARG A 168 -9.81 -14.06 1.22
CA ARG A 168 -10.30 -12.70 1.34
C ARG A 168 -10.61 -12.39 2.79
N GLN A 169 -10.16 -11.22 3.26
CA GLN A 169 -10.43 -10.74 4.60
C GLN A 169 -10.73 -9.25 4.56
N TRP A 170 -11.76 -8.85 5.30
CA TRP A 170 -12.09 -7.45 5.51
C TRP A 170 -12.48 -7.23 6.96
N VAL A 171 -11.71 -6.38 7.64
CA VAL A 171 -11.96 -5.98 9.03
C VAL A 171 -12.24 -4.49 9.05
N ILE A 172 -13.35 -4.06 9.65
CA ILE A 172 -13.81 -2.66 9.58
C ILE A 172 -14.19 -2.17 10.98
N GLU A 173 -13.90 -0.90 11.26
CA GLU A 173 -14.49 -0.20 12.41
C GLU A 173 -15.98 0.02 12.17
N ASP A 174 -16.83 -0.27 13.17
CA ASP A 174 -18.28 -0.11 13.03
C ASP A 174 -18.73 1.34 13.30
N ASP A 175 -18.23 2.28 12.50
CA ASP A 175 -18.55 3.71 12.56
C ASP A 175 -19.15 4.19 11.23
N PHE A 176 -20.50 4.15 11.15
CA PHE A 176 -21.24 4.51 9.94
C PHE A 176 -22.40 5.47 10.24
N CYS A 177 -22.17 6.78 10.08
CA CYS A 177 -23.15 7.83 10.33
C CYS A 177 -24.47 7.74 9.53
N ALA A 178 -24.49 7.00 8.40
CA ALA A 178 -25.66 6.84 7.55
C ALA A 178 -26.10 5.37 7.38
N GLY A 179 -25.64 4.49 8.29
CA GLY A 179 -25.87 3.05 8.21
C GLY A 179 -25.09 2.36 7.09
N ARG A 180 -25.11 1.03 7.09
CA ARG A 180 -24.34 0.18 6.17
C ARG A 180 -25.07 -1.13 5.86
N PRO A 181 -24.66 -1.88 4.83
CA PRO A 181 -25.08 -3.26 4.67
C PRO A 181 -24.68 -4.12 5.87
N ASP A 182 -25.42 -5.22 6.08
CA ASP A 182 -25.05 -6.24 7.08
C ASP A 182 -23.97 -7.17 6.51
N TRP A 183 -22.77 -6.63 6.30
CA TRP A 183 -21.63 -7.39 5.76
C TRP A 183 -21.15 -8.52 6.69
N SER A 184 -21.59 -8.55 7.95
CA SER A 184 -21.28 -9.63 8.88
C SER A 184 -21.83 -10.99 8.41
N GLN A 185 -22.93 -10.98 7.65
CA GLN A 185 -23.54 -12.19 7.08
C GLN A 185 -22.71 -12.84 5.98
N VAL A 186 -21.73 -12.11 5.43
CA VAL A 186 -20.89 -12.57 4.31
C VAL A 186 -19.40 -12.58 4.65
N GLY A 187 -19.07 -12.61 5.96
CA GLY A 187 -17.71 -12.86 6.45
C GLY A 187 -16.86 -11.63 6.75
N VAL A 188 -17.44 -10.42 6.74
CA VAL A 188 -16.73 -9.20 7.19
C VAL A 188 -16.71 -9.14 8.71
N THR A 189 -15.53 -8.85 9.27
CA THR A 189 -15.34 -8.71 10.72
C THR A 189 -15.46 -7.25 11.13
N PHE A 190 -16.41 -6.92 12.00
CA PHE A 190 -16.44 -5.62 12.66
C PHE A 190 -15.62 -5.67 13.95
N SER A 191 -14.71 -4.71 14.14
CA SER A 191 -13.80 -4.72 15.28
C SER A 191 -13.45 -3.30 15.74
N ASN A 192 -13.20 -3.16 17.03
CA ASN A 192 -12.56 -1.96 17.62
C ASN A 192 -11.03 -2.07 17.65
N ARG A 193 -10.45 -3.15 17.08
CA ARG A 193 -9.01 -3.42 17.04
C ARG A 193 -8.48 -3.47 15.61
N VAL A 194 -9.11 -2.76 14.67
CA VAL A 194 -8.70 -2.78 13.24
C VAL A 194 -7.23 -2.45 13.06
N GLN A 195 -6.71 -1.50 13.84
CA GLN A 195 -5.28 -1.13 13.82
C GLN A 195 -4.34 -2.31 14.10
N ASP A 196 -4.72 -3.25 14.98
CA ASP A 196 -3.88 -4.43 15.24
C ASP A 196 -3.87 -5.37 14.02
N TYR A 197 -5.02 -5.58 13.36
CA TYR A 197 -5.12 -6.40 12.14
C TYR A 197 -4.37 -5.76 10.97
N GLU A 198 -4.55 -4.46 10.80
CA GLU A 198 -3.89 -3.64 9.79
C GLU A 198 -2.38 -3.66 9.99
N THR A 199 -1.89 -3.48 11.23
CA THR A 199 -0.47 -3.55 11.56
C THR A 199 0.11 -4.92 11.22
N MET A 200 -0.57 -6.02 11.62
CA MET A 200 -0.13 -7.38 11.30
C MET A 200 -0.07 -7.59 9.78
N LYS A 201 -1.12 -7.21 9.05
CA LYS A 201 -1.21 -7.39 7.60
C LYS A 201 -0.18 -6.53 6.85
N ILE A 202 -0.08 -5.23 7.16
CA ILE A 202 0.87 -4.34 6.49
C ILE A 202 2.31 -4.80 6.75
N ARG A 203 2.66 -5.10 8.00
CA ARG A 203 4.05 -5.44 8.35
C ARG A 203 4.46 -6.85 7.97
N MET A 204 3.54 -7.82 7.98
CA MET A 204 3.88 -9.20 7.61
C MET A 204 3.59 -9.50 6.14
N LEU A 205 2.46 -9.08 5.57
CA LEU A 205 2.13 -9.33 4.16
C LEU A 205 2.72 -8.26 3.23
N ASN A 206 2.41 -6.98 3.42
CA ASN A 206 2.82 -5.94 2.46
C ASN A 206 4.34 -5.70 2.47
N ALA A 207 4.96 -5.62 3.64
CA ALA A 207 6.41 -5.63 3.76
C ALA A 207 7.01 -6.99 3.34
N GLY A 208 6.32 -8.10 3.63
CA GLY A 208 6.71 -9.44 3.17
C GLY A 208 6.82 -9.55 1.65
N HIS A 209 5.89 -8.95 0.92
CA HIS A 209 5.92 -8.83 -0.52
C HIS A 209 7.18 -8.10 -1.01
N GLN A 210 7.58 -7.00 -0.37
CA GLN A 210 8.82 -6.28 -0.72
C GLN A 210 10.07 -7.14 -0.43
N ILE A 211 10.09 -7.84 0.70
CA ILE A 211 11.19 -8.74 1.10
C ILE A 211 11.42 -9.86 0.05
N VAL A 212 10.34 -10.34 -0.58
CA VAL A 212 10.39 -11.41 -1.57
C VAL A 212 10.62 -10.87 -2.99
N ALA A 213 9.87 -9.86 -3.41
CA ALA A 213 9.84 -9.42 -4.80
C ALA A 213 11.09 -8.65 -5.22
N ILE A 214 11.71 -7.88 -4.33
CA ILE A 214 12.90 -7.08 -4.66
C ILE A 214 14.11 -7.94 -5.04
N PRO A 215 14.52 -8.95 -4.23
CA PRO A 215 15.56 -9.87 -4.68
C PRO A 215 15.11 -10.65 -5.92
N GLY A 216 13.82 -10.99 -6.05
CA GLY A 216 13.28 -11.61 -7.26
C GLY A 216 13.53 -10.77 -8.53
N GLU A 217 13.18 -9.48 -8.50
CA GLU A 217 13.34 -8.55 -9.62
C GLU A 217 14.82 -8.39 -10.01
N ILE A 218 15.73 -8.31 -9.04
CA ILE A 218 17.17 -8.22 -9.29
C ILE A 218 17.72 -9.50 -9.91
N LEU A 219 17.13 -10.66 -9.56
CA LEU A 219 17.56 -11.99 -9.99
C LEU A 219 16.81 -12.52 -11.22
N SER A 220 15.97 -11.69 -11.86
CA SER A 220 15.14 -12.07 -13.01
C SER A 220 14.19 -13.23 -12.72
N VAL A 221 13.69 -13.33 -11.48
CA VAL A 221 12.63 -14.26 -11.10
C VAL A 221 11.30 -13.56 -11.30
N GLU A 222 10.42 -14.13 -12.13
CA GLU A 222 9.26 -13.42 -12.69
C GLU A 222 8.12 -13.22 -11.68
N SER A 223 7.82 -14.23 -10.88
CA SER A 223 6.65 -14.24 -9.99
C SER A 223 7.00 -14.38 -8.51
N VAL A 224 6.10 -13.91 -7.64
CA VAL A 224 6.19 -14.13 -6.18
C VAL A 224 6.22 -15.62 -5.85
N SER A 225 5.49 -16.45 -6.61
CA SER A 225 5.43 -17.90 -6.42
C SER A 225 6.76 -18.59 -6.73
N ASP A 226 7.47 -18.12 -7.75
CA ASP A 226 8.82 -18.60 -8.05
C ASP A 226 9.82 -18.12 -7.00
N CYS A 227 9.69 -16.86 -6.55
CA CYS A 227 10.55 -16.31 -5.50
C CYS A 227 10.42 -17.09 -4.19
N ILE A 228 9.20 -17.42 -3.74
CA ILE A 228 9.04 -18.19 -2.50
C ILE A 228 9.43 -19.68 -2.67
N SER A 229 9.53 -20.16 -3.90
CA SER A 229 10.05 -21.50 -4.22
C SER A 229 11.58 -21.55 -4.28
N ASP A 230 12.25 -20.41 -4.49
CA ASP A 230 13.70 -20.29 -4.35
C ASP A 230 14.11 -20.41 -2.87
N SER A 231 14.97 -21.40 -2.58
CA SER A 231 15.35 -21.72 -1.19
C SER A 231 16.10 -20.59 -0.48
N LEU A 232 16.82 -19.74 -1.21
CA LEU A 232 17.56 -18.61 -0.66
C LEU A 232 16.61 -17.46 -0.33
N ILE A 233 15.71 -17.10 -1.25
CA ILE A 233 14.72 -16.03 -1.02
C ILE A 233 13.75 -16.44 0.08
N GLN A 234 13.29 -17.70 0.10
CA GLN A 234 12.41 -18.18 1.17
C GLN A 234 13.10 -18.16 2.54
N ALA A 235 14.38 -18.57 2.62
CA ALA A 235 15.14 -18.51 3.86
C ALA A 235 15.30 -17.08 4.36
N PHE A 236 15.57 -16.13 3.45
CA PHE A 236 15.63 -14.71 3.75
C PHE A 236 14.31 -14.18 4.30
N PHE A 237 13.23 -14.39 3.56
CA PHE A 237 11.88 -13.99 3.96
C PHE A 237 11.52 -14.52 5.34
N ARG A 238 11.66 -15.83 5.57
CA ARG A 238 11.33 -16.45 6.86
C ARG A 238 12.21 -15.95 8.00
N LYS A 239 13.46 -15.56 7.74
CA LYS A 239 14.36 -15.03 8.77
C LYS A 239 13.99 -13.61 9.15
N VAL A 240 13.80 -12.71 8.18
CA VAL A 240 13.37 -11.32 8.44
C VAL A 240 12.03 -11.29 9.18
N GLN A 241 11.07 -12.12 8.76
CA GLN A 241 9.78 -12.24 9.43
C GLN A 241 9.92 -12.65 10.89
N ARG A 242 10.70 -13.70 11.18
CA ARG A 242 10.84 -14.25 12.53
C ARG A 242 11.66 -13.37 13.46
N ASP A 243 12.78 -12.83 12.97
CA ASP A 243 13.79 -12.20 13.82
C ASP A 243 13.53 -10.68 13.98
N GLU A 244 12.85 -10.05 13.01
CA GLU A 244 12.77 -8.59 12.93
C GLU A 244 11.33 -8.04 12.92
N ILE A 245 10.36 -8.77 12.32
CA ILE A 245 8.97 -8.31 12.20
C ILE A 245 8.09 -8.86 13.32
N MET A 246 8.00 -10.18 13.44
CA MET A 246 7.15 -10.88 14.42
C MET A 246 7.35 -10.43 15.88
N PRO A 247 8.57 -10.14 16.37
CA PRO A 247 8.77 -9.71 17.76
C PRO A 247 8.06 -8.38 18.09
N GLN A 248 7.71 -7.60 17.07
CA GLN A 248 7.01 -6.33 17.21
C GLN A 248 5.48 -6.48 17.11
N MET A 249 4.97 -7.68 16.79
CA MET A 249 3.56 -7.90 16.46
C MET A 249 2.75 -8.36 17.67
N LYS A 250 1.52 -7.86 17.77
CA LYS A 250 0.52 -8.37 18.71
C LYS A 250 -0.35 -9.41 18.01
N PRO A 251 -0.77 -10.48 18.70
CA PRO A 251 -1.80 -11.36 18.17
C PRO A 251 -3.12 -10.60 18.04
N VAL A 252 -3.86 -10.91 16.97
CA VAL A 252 -5.25 -10.48 16.78
C VAL A 252 -6.16 -11.68 17.03
N PRO A 253 -7.47 -11.48 17.27
CA PRO A 253 -8.39 -12.59 17.45
C PRO A 253 -8.20 -13.70 16.41
N ASP A 254 -8.11 -14.93 16.91
CA ASP A 254 -8.01 -16.18 16.13
C ASP A 254 -6.74 -16.37 15.28
N ILE A 255 -5.76 -15.45 15.31
CA ILE A 255 -4.50 -15.62 14.57
C ILE A 255 -3.28 -15.04 15.28
N THR A 256 -2.26 -15.89 15.45
CA THR A 256 -0.94 -15.49 15.95
C THR A 256 -0.03 -15.08 14.79
N PRO A 257 1.01 -14.27 15.03
CA PRO A 257 2.00 -13.95 14.00
C PRO A 257 2.62 -15.18 13.32
N GLU A 258 2.90 -16.25 14.07
CA GLU A 258 3.47 -17.49 13.53
C GLU A 258 2.50 -18.20 12.58
N ASN A 259 1.23 -18.32 12.98
CA ASN A 259 0.20 -18.92 12.11
C ASN A 259 -0.05 -18.05 10.88
N TYR A 260 0.03 -16.72 11.02
CA TYR A 260 -0.08 -15.81 9.88
C TYR A 260 1.10 -15.99 8.92
N LEU A 261 2.33 -16.10 9.41
CA LEU A 261 3.51 -16.34 8.57
C LEU A 261 3.37 -17.62 7.72
N GLU A 262 2.91 -18.73 8.31
CA GLU A 262 2.69 -19.96 7.54
C GLU A 262 1.57 -19.81 6.50
N LEU A 263 0.49 -19.09 6.85
CA LEU A 263 -0.54 -18.72 5.88
C LEU A 263 0.03 -17.86 4.73
N LEU A 264 0.91 -16.92 5.01
CA LEU A 264 1.55 -16.08 3.99
C LEU A 264 2.41 -16.91 3.03
N VAL A 265 3.22 -17.84 3.56
CA VAL A 265 4.03 -18.73 2.71
C VAL A 265 3.12 -19.58 1.81
N GLN A 266 2.03 -20.12 2.35
CA GLN A 266 1.06 -20.86 1.55
C GLN A 266 0.44 -20.00 0.44
N ARG A 267 0.04 -18.76 0.76
CA ARG A 267 -0.56 -17.82 -0.19
C ARG A 267 0.42 -17.42 -1.30
N PHE A 268 1.66 -17.11 -0.94
CA PHE A 268 2.71 -16.76 -1.90
C PHE A 268 3.09 -17.93 -2.81
N THR A 269 2.94 -19.17 -2.36
CA THR A 269 3.25 -20.36 -3.17
C THR A 269 2.19 -20.66 -4.23
N ASN A 270 1.05 -19.96 -4.26
CA ASN A 270 -0.06 -20.28 -5.15
C ASN A 270 0.30 -19.99 -6.63
N PRO A 271 0.55 -21.03 -7.46
CA PRO A 271 0.98 -20.84 -8.85
C PRO A 271 -0.17 -20.42 -9.77
N ALA A 272 -1.41 -20.45 -9.26
CA ALA A 272 -2.58 -20.00 -10.00
C ALA A 272 -2.69 -18.46 -10.04
N LEU A 273 -1.86 -17.74 -9.28
CA LEU A 273 -1.80 -16.28 -9.29
C LEU A 273 -0.56 -15.85 -10.07
N SER A 274 -0.78 -15.12 -11.16
CA SER A 274 0.30 -14.46 -11.90
C SER A 274 0.70 -13.15 -11.19
N ASP A 275 1.13 -13.26 -9.93
CA ASP A 275 1.59 -12.09 -9.18
C ASP A 275 3.08 -11.82 -9.46
N THR A 276 3.34 -10.88 -10.37
CA THR A 276 4.69 -10.58 -10.86
C THR A 276 5.51 -9.76 -9.86
N THR A 277 6.82 -10.01 -9.81
CA THR A 277 7.75 -9.20 -9.00
C THR A 277 7.68 -7.73 -9.39
N ARG A 278 7.59 -7.42 -10.68
CA ARG A 278 7.46 -6.06 -11.20
C ARG A 278 6.24 -5.33 -10.63
N ARG A 279 5.07 -5.96 -10.57
CA ARG A 279 3.85 -5.37 -9.98
C ARG A 279 4.03 -5.10 -8.48
N VAL A 280 4.67 -6.04 -7.78
CA VAL A 280 4.91 -5.92 -6.34
C VAL A 280 5.97 -4.85 -6.02
N CYS A 281 6.98 -4.69 -6.86
CA CYS A 281 8.00 -3.64 -6.73
C CYS A 281 7.55 -2.26 -7.23
N PHE A 282 6.36 -2.15 -7.85
CA PHE A 282 5.84 -0.86 -8.32
C PHE A 282 5.56 0.09 -7.14
N ASP A 283 5.85 1.39 -7.33
CA ASP A 283 5.65 2.44 -6.32
C ASP A 283 6.41 2.15 -5.01
N GLY A 284 7.65 1.67 -5.16
CA GLY A 284 8.54 1.34 -4.05
C GLY A 284 8.77 2.51 -3.09
N SER A 285 8.84 3.74 -3.59
CA SER A 285 9.01 4.93 -2.75
C SER A 285 7.90 5.10 -1.72
N SER A 286 6.65 4.86 -2.11
CA SER A 286 5.50 4.88 -1.20
C SER A 286 5.43 3.63 -0.33
N ARG A 287 5.68 2.45 -0.92
CA ARG A 287 5.56 1.15 -0.23
C ARG A 287 6.64 0.93 0.82
N HIS A 288 7.88 1.28 0.55
CA HIS A 288 8.95 1.17 1.55
C HIS A 288 8.70 2.14 2.71
N ALA A 289 8.35 3.38 2.41
CA ALA A 289 8.00 4.38 3.42
C ALA A 289 6.81 3.97 4.29
N GLY A 290 5.78 3.37 3.71
CA GLY A 290 4.58 2.92 4.42
C GLY A 290 4.71 1.56 5.11
N PHE A 291 5.51 0.63 4.57
CA PHE A 291 5.52 -0.76 5.03
C PHE A 291 6.80 -1.15 5.78
N ILE A 292 7.97 -0.77 5.27
CA ILE A 292 9.27 -1.24 5.80
C ILE A 292 9.82 -0.27 6.85
N LEU A 293 9.87 1.02 6.54
CA LEU A 293 10.48 2.02 7.41
C LEU A 293 9.85 2.10 8.81
N PRO A 294 8.52 1.98 8.98
CA PRO A 294 7.91 1.94 10.32
C PRO A 294 8.41 0.76 11.17
N ILE A 295 8.69 -0.39 10.56
CA ILE A 295 9.23 -1.58 11.25
C ILE A 295 10.67 -1.33 11.71
N ILE A 296 11.48 -0.67 10.87
CA ILE A 296 12.85 -0.28 11.23
C ILE A 296 12.82 0.70 12.41
N ARG A 297 11.95 1.71 12.36
CA ARG A 297 11.83 2.73 13.41
C ARG A 297 11.44 2.12 14.75
N ASP A 298 10.46 1.24 14.76
CA ASP A 298 10.02 0.59 15.98
C ASP A 298 11.06 -0.41 16.47
N GLY A 299 11.71 -1.15 15.58
CA GLY A 299 12.81 -2.06 15.92
C GLY A 299 13.98 -1.35 16.58
N LEU A 300 14.40 -0.20 16.05
CA LEU A 300 15.44 0.65 16.65
C LEU A 300 15.03 1.15 18.05
N LYS A 301 13.76 1.51 18.25
CA LYS A 301 13.24 1.94 19.56
C LYS A 301 13.15 0.80 20.57
N SER A 302 12.79 -0.41 20.13
CA SER A 302 12.61 -1.59 20.98
C SER A 302 13.88 -2.42 21.17
N GLY A 303 14.95 -2.13 20.44
CA GLY A 303 16.18 -2.93 20.41
C GLY A 303 16.05 -4.24 19.62
N THR A 304 15.02 -4.37 18.76
CA THR A 304 14.88 -5.48 17.82
C THR A 304 15.87 -5.29 16.66
N SER A 305 16.45 -6.37 16.15
CA SER A 305 17.34 -6.30 14.99
C SER A 305 16.64 -5.66 13.79
N VAL A 306 17.37 -4.82 13.05
CA VAL A 306 16.95 -4.24 11.77
C VAL A 306 17.91 -4.61 10.63
N ASN A 307 18.74 -5.64 10.83
CA ASN A 307 19.82 -6.00 9.93
C ASN A 307 19.33 -6.53 8.58
N GLY A 308 18.28 -7.36 8.60
CA GLY A 308 17.63 -7.90 7.42
C GLY A 308 16.82 -6.84 6.72
N LEU A 309 16.10 -6.00 7.46
CA LEU A 309 15.39 -4.85 6.89
C LEU A 309 16.37 -3.85 6.23
N ALA A 310 17.55 -3.63 6.80
CA ALA A 310 18.61 -2.85 6.14
C ALA A 310 19.12 -3.50 4.84
N LEU A 311 19.17 -4.83 4.78
CA LEU A 311 19.47 -5.56 3.54
C LEU A 311 18.35 -5.40 2.50
N VAL A 312 17.07 -5.42 2.90
CA VAL A 312 15.93 -5.15 2.00
C VAL A 312 16.06 -3.78 1.36
N GLU A 313 16.35 -2.74 2.16
CA GLU A 313 16.55 -1.38 1.65
C GLU A 313 17.77 -1.28 0.73
N ALA A 314 18.87 -1.99 1.04
CA ALA A 314 20.05 -2.03 0.18
C ALA A 314 19.78 -2.75 -1.15
N LEU A 315 18.98 -3.83 -1.14
CA LEU A 315 18.52 -4.50 -2.36
C LEU A 315 17.63 -3.56 -3.18
N TRP A 316 16.74 -2.79 -2.54
CA TRP A 316 15.91 -1.81 -3.23
C TRP A 316 16.74 -0.72 -3.90
N ALA A 317 17.74 -0.16 -3.20
CA ALA A 317 18.70 0.77 -3.78
C ALA A 317 19.44 0.16 -4.99
N ARG A 318 19.85 -1.11 -4.89
CA ARG A 318 20.48 -1.86 -5.99
C ARG A 318 19.53 -2.02 -7.18
N MET A 319 18.27 -2.33 -6.95
CA MET A 319 17.23 -2.48 -7.97
C MET A 319 17.02 -1.16 -8.72
N CYS A 320 16.91 -0.05 -7.98
CA CYS A 320 16.70 1.29 -8.55
C CYS A 320 17.88 1.78 -9.40
N GLU A 321 19.09 1.21 -9.28
CA GLU A 321 20.19 1.52 -10.20
C GLU A 321 19.82 1.21 -11.66
N GLY A 322 18.93 0.25 -11.89
CA GLY A 322 18.28 0.00 -13.18
C GLY A 322 18.79 -1.23 -13.93
N THR A 323 19.54 -2.12 -13.28
CA THR A 323 20.06 -3.35 -13.89
C THR A 323 19.84 -4.57 -13.02
N ARG A 324 19.51 -5.71 -13.63
CA ARG A 324 19.47 -7.04 -12.99
C ARG A 324 20.86 -7.67 -12.95
N GLU A 325 21.03 -8.76 -12.20
CA GLU A 325 22.29 -9.51 -12.13
C GLU A 325 22.68 -10.17 -13.46
N ASP A 326 21.71 -10.48 -14.32
CA ASP A 326 21.95 -11.00 -15.67
C ASP A 326 22.34 -9.90 -16.69
N GLY A 327 22.40 -8.64 -16.26
CA GLY A 327 22.72 -7.49 -17.09
C GLY A 327 21.54 -6.90 -17.85
N SER A 328 20.34 -7.47 -17.75
CA SER A 328 19.13 -6.89 -18.33
C SER A 328 18.70 -5.61 -17.60
N ILE A 329 17.95 -4.76 -18.30
CA ILE A 329 17.51 -3.46 -17.79
C ILE A 329 16.25 -3.63 -16.95
N ILE A 330 16.21 -2.94 -15.81
CA ILE A 330 14.99 -2.73 -15.02
C ILE A 330 14.36 -1.42 -15.50
N GLU A 331 13.25 -1.53 -16.22
CA GLU A 331 12.49 -0.39 -16.73
C GLU A 331 11.83 0.40 -15.59
N PRO A 332 11.61 1.72 -15.76
CA PRO A 332 10.96 2.57 -14.77
C PRO A 332 9.71 1.95 -14.15
N ASN A 333 9.64 1.94 -12.81
CA ASN A 333 8.59 1.25 -12.06
C ASN A 333 8.13 2.03 -10.81
N ASP A 334 8.40 3.33 -10.76
CA ASP A 334 8.04 4.19 -9.63
C ASP A 334 7.72 5.61 -10.16
N PRO A 335 6.74 6.34 -9.58
CA PRO A 335 6.45 7.72 -9.97
C PRO A 335 7.66 8.68 -9.90
N PHE A 336 8.65 8.38 -9.04
CA PHE A 336 9.88 9.15 -8.83
C PHE A 336 11.13 8.41 -9.34
N TRP A 337 10.95 7.48 -10.30
CA TRP A 337 12.03 6.61 -10.78
C TRP A 337 13.32 7.34 -11.18
N ASN A 338 13.22 8.48 -11.86
CA ASN A 338 14.42 9.20 -12.32
C ASN A 338 15.28 9.69 -11.14
N ASP A 339 14.66 10.20 -10.09
CA ASP A 339 15.37 10.69 -8.90
C ASP A 339 15.95 9.52 -8.09
N LEU A 340 15.17 8.43 -7.96
CA LEU A 340 15.63 7.18 -7.34
C LEU A 340 16.83 6.62 -8.09
N GLN A 341 16.75 6.46 -9.41
CA GLN A 341 17.85 5.89 -10.20
C GLN A 341 19.10 6.78 -10.15
N TYR A 342 18.94 8.09 -10.23
CA TYR A 342 20.06 9.02 -10.07
C TYR A 342 20.76 8.82 -8.73
N THR A 343 19.99 8.75 -7.64
CA THR A 343 20.54 8.56 -6.29
C THR A 343 21.14 7.17 -6.11
N ALA A 344 20.54 6.11 -6.66
CA ALA A 344 21.07 4.76 -6.62
C ALA A 344 22.46 4.64 -7.28
N ARG A 345 22.67 5.35 -8.39
CA ARG A 345 23.98 5.41 -9.06
C ARG A 345 25.06 6.09 -8.21
N ILE A 346 24.68 7.11 -7.43
CA ILE A 346 25.59 7.73 -6.45
C ILE A 346 25.84 6.76 -5.30
N ALA A 347 24.79 6.13 -4.78
CA ALA A 347 24.84 5.20 -3.65
C ALA A 347 25.74 3.98 -3.91
N ARG A 348 25.98 3.61 -5.17
CA ARG A 348 26.98 2.61 -5.54
C ARG A 348 28.38 2.90 -4.99
N HIS A 349 28.77 4.17 -4.94
CA HIS A 349 30.08 4.60 -4.45
C HIS A 349 30.01 5.31 -3.10
N HIS A 350 28.85 5.88 -2.78
CA HIS A 350 28.58 6.58 -1.54
C HIS A 350 27.25 6.10 -0.93
N PRO A 351 27.20 4.89 -0.34
CA PRO A 351 25.95 4.25 0.08
C PRO A 351 24.99 5.15 0.87
N ARG A 352 25.50 5.92 1.84
CA ARG A 352 24.69 6.82 2.67
C ARG A 352 23.84 7.82 1.88
N ALA A 353 24.23 8.22 0.66
CA ALA A 353 23.46 9.11 -0.20
C ALA A 353 22.04 8.60 -0.48
N TRP A 354 21.82 7.28 -0.47
CA TRP A 354 20.48 6.71 -0.60
C TRP A 354 19.56 7.11 0.56
N LEU A 355 20.08 7.09 1.79
CA LEU A 355 19.32 7.39 3.00
C LEU A 355 19.09 8.89 3.18
N GLU A 356 19.86 9.75 2.51
CA GLU A 356 19.71 11.21 2.54
C GLU A 356 18.45 11.72 1.81
N GLN A 357 17.73 10.83 1.11
CA GLN A 357 16.44 11.13 0.48
C GLN A 357 15.36 11.36 1.54
N SER A 358 15.29 12.58 2.07
CA SER A 358 14.40 12.97 3.19
C SER A 358 12.93 12.68 2.93
N ARG A 359 12.49 12.70 1.67
CA ARG A 359 11.13 12.36 1.27
C ARG A 359 10.76 10.90 1.60
N VAL A 360 11.73 9.98 1.50
CA VAL A 360 11.50 8.56 1.75
C VAL A 360 11.94 8.20 3.17
N TYR A 361 13.18 8.53 3.52
CA TYR A 361 13.82 8.07 4.76
C TYR A 361 13.64 9.02 5.94
N GLY A 362 13.26 10.27 5.71
CA GLY A 362 13.16 11.29 6.76
C GLY A 362 14.46 11.40 7.56
N ASP A 363 14.37 11.14 8.87
CA ASP A 363 15.48 11.18 9.83
C ASP A 363 16.25 9.85 10.00
N LEU A 364 15.89 8.76 9.29
CA LEU A 364 16.57 7.46 9.44
C LEU A 364 18.06 7.50 9.07
N VAL A 365 18.48 8.45 8.24
CA VAL A 365 19.91 8.67 7.95
C VAL A 365 20.74 8.95 9.20
N ASN A 366 20.13 9.48 10.26
CA ASN A 366 20.80 9.80 11.52
C ASN A 366 20.85 8.61 12.49
N ALA A 367 20.14 7.51 12.19
CA ALA A 367 20.17 6.31 12.99
C ALA A 367 21.39 5.46 12.59
N GLU A 368 22.56 5.77 13.17
CA GLU A 368 23.84 5.14 12.79
C GLU A 368 23.79 3.61 12.78
N ASP A 369 23.11 2.99 13.75
CA ASP A 369 22.95 1.53 13.80
C ASP A 369 22.29 0.95 12.52
N PHE A 370 21.31 1.65 11.97
CA PHE A 370 20.66 1.27 10.70
C PHE A 370 21.50 1.67 9.49
N ALA A 371 22.03 2.91 9.48
CA ALA A 371 22.83 3.43 8.38
C ALA A 371 24.06 2.54 8.13
N GLU A 372 24.83 2.20 9.17
CA GLU A 372 26.01 1.33 9.04
C GLU A 372 25.67 -0.05 8.46
N LYS A 373 24.53 -0.64 8.86
CA LYS A 373 24.07 -1.93 8.32
C LYS A 373 23.68 -1.82 6.85
N PHE A 374 22.95 -0.77 6.49
CA PHE A 374 22.58 -0.48 5.10
C PHE A 374 23.84 -0.32 4.23
N GLU A 375 24.79 0.51 4.66
CA GLU A 375 26.02 0.78 3.90
C GLU A 375 26.85 -0.50 3.71
N ARG A 376 26.94 -1.33 4.76
CA ARG A 376 27.59 -2.64 4.70
C ARG A 376 26.94 -3.54 3.66
N TRP A 377 25.61 -3.65 3.68
CA TRP A 377 24.89 -4.52 2.75
C TRP A 377 24.95 -4.02 1.32
N LEU A 378 24.81 -2.72 1.08
CA LEU A 378 24.92 -2.17 -0.27
C LEU A 378 26.34 -2.41 -0.84
N SER A 379 27.37 -2.25 -0.01
CA SER A 379 28.76 -2.54 -0.40
C SER A 379 28.99 -4.01 -0.71
N GLU A 380 28.42 -4.92 0.08
CA GLU A 380 28.47 -6.38 -0.16
C GLU A 380 27.77 -6.75 -1.47
N ILE A 381 26.60 -6.19 -1.73
CA ILE A 381 25.84 -6.42 -2.97
C ILE A 381 26.67 -5.99 -4.19
N TRP A 382 27.31 -4.82 -4.16
CA TRP A 382 28.13 -4.35 -5.28
C TRP A 382 29.43 -5.12 -5.46
N SER A 383 29.99 -5.66 -4.38
CA SER A 383 31.27 -6.39 -4.42
C SER A 383 31.09 -7.86 -4.82
N ASN A 384 30.06 -8.52 -4.29
CA ASN A 384 29.90 -9.98 -4.32
C ASN A 384 28.55 -10.45 -4.87
N GLY A 385 27.61 -9.53 -5.15
CA GLY A 385 26.28 -9.84 -5.67
C GLY A 385 25.22 -9.99 -4.58
N SER A 386 23.95 -9.83 -4.97
CA SER A 386 22.78 -9.93 -4.11
C SER A 386 22.62 -11.31 -3.51
N LYS A 387 22.90 -12.40 -4.26
CA LYS A 387 22.86 -13.76 -3.70
C LYS A 387 23.86 -13.96 -2.57
N SER A 388 25.06 -13.37 -2.68
CA SER A 388 26.08 -13.43 -1.61
C SER A 388 25.58 -12.72 -0.37
N ALA A 389 25.07 -11.49 -0.51
CA ALA A 389 24.54 -10.70 0.60
C ALA A 389 23.40 -11.41 1.33
N VAL A 390 22.42 -11.94 0.57
CA VAL A 390 21.30 -12.69 1.14
C VAL A 390 21.78 -13.95 1.86
N LYS A 391 22.69 -14.71 1.26
CA LYS A 391 23.27 -15.92 1.89
C LYS A 391 24.00 -15.57 3.18
N ALA A 392 24.81 -14.51 3.17
CA ALA A 392 25.55 -14.04 4.33
C ALA A 392 24.60 -13.65 5.47
N TYR A 393 23.50 -12.93 5.19
CA TYR A 393 22.50 -12.62 6.20
C TYR A 393 21.80 -13.87 6.75
N THR A 394 21.41 -14.81 5.89
CA THR A 394 20.70 -16.03 6.33
C THR A 394 21.57 -16.98 7.17
N ALA A 395 22.89 -16.82 7.13
CA ALA A 395 23.84 -17.65 7.88
C ALA A 395 24.19 -17.10 9.28
N ILE A 396 23.81 -15.85 9.58
CA ILE A 396 23.93 -15.21 10.91
C ILE A 396 22.78 -15.69 11.79
#